data_AF-A0AAT9QMP3-F1
#
_entry.id   AF-A0AAT9QMP3-F1
#
_cell.length_a   1.000
_cell.length_b   1.000
_cell.length_c   1.000
_cell.angle_alpha   90.00
_cell.angle_beta   90.00
_cell.angle_gamma   90.00
#
_symmetry.space_group_name_H-M   'P 1'
#
loop_
_entity.id
_entity.type
_entity.pdbx_description
1 polymer ?
#
loop_
_entity_poly.entity_id
_entity_poly.type
_entity_poly.pdbx_seq_one_letter_code
_entity_poly.pdbx_strand_id
1 'polypeptide(L)'
;MNALANLHQDWLPAVEQTQATVRQLSQQMRRLLDDKVFLENKRIMQLIRSIESGALGTREAPPSGAFMEIDAPTVDVVLPFERPLYEPSRKMLVNDAVETADDADVDASALFGQFFVDKERLQANINAILAEAEQATLAEVTAEYPLSQGLAEVVAYYRLATESDWATINPEHSQRLSWQLPDGSIREATIEQIIFGRPA
;
A
#
# COMPACT_ATOMS: atom_id res chain seq x y z
N MET A 1 -35.75 34.16 -8.84
CA MET A 1 -34.61 34.97 -9.29
C MET A 1 -33.43 34.99 -8.30
N ASN A 2 -33.27 34.01 -7.39
CA ASN A 2 -32.19 34.02 -6.37
C ASN A 2 -31.15 32.87 -6.49
N ALA A 3 -31.34 31.90 -7.40
CA ALA A 3 -30.45 30.74 -7.50
C ALA A 3 -29.06 31.06 -8.11
N LEU A 4 -28.97 32.09 -8.95
CA LEU A 4 -27.72 32.47 -9.64
C LEU A 4 -26.77 33.29 -8.76
N ALA A 5 -27.28 34.00 -7.75
CA ALA A 5 -26.45 34.82 -6.84
C ALA A 5 -25.75 33.96 -5.78
N ASN A 6 -26.40 32.89 -5.31
CA ASN A 6 -25.81 31.96 -4.34
C ASN A 6 -24.73 31.05 -4.96
N LEU A 7 -24.85 30.72 -6.25
CA LEU A 7 -23.88 29.85 -6.93
C LEU A 7 -22.45 30.43 -6.91
N HIS A 8 -22.31 31.74 -7.07
CA HIS A 8 -20.99 32.41 -7.00
C HIS A 8 -20.45 32.46 -5.56
N GLN A 9 -21.33 32.55 -4.55
CA GLN A 9 -20.90 32.52 -3.15
C GLN A 9 -20.47 31.13 -2.70
N ASP A 10 -21.07 30.07 -3.24
CA ASP A 10 -20.71 28.68 -2.92
C ASP A 10 -19.49 28.18 -3.72
N TRP A 11 -19.23 28.74 -4.90
CA TRP A 11 -18.07 28.36 -5.72
C TRP A 11 -16.73 28.82 -5.15
N LEU A 12 -16.69 30.01 -4.54
CA LEU A 12 -15.46 30.56 -3.98
C LEU A 12 -14.86 29.68 -2.86
N PRO A 13 -15.63 29.25 -1.82
CA PRO A 13 -15.11 28.37 -0.78
C PRO A 13 -14.77 26.97 -1.30
N ALA A 14 -15.51 26.44 -2.28
CA ALA A 14 -15.18 25.14 -2.90
C ALA A 14 -13.84 25.18 -3.67
N VAL A 15 -13.55 26.29 -4.35
CA VAL A 15 -12.26 26.52 -5.03
C VAL A 15 -11.13 26.74 -4.03
N GLU A 16 -11.37 27.45 -2.93
CA GLU A 16 -10.37 27.60 -1.86
C GLU A 16 -10.04 26.26 -1.18
N GLN A 17 -11.06 25.42 -0.95
CA GLN A 17 -10.88 24.10 -0.34
C GLN A 17 -10.05 23.17 -1.23
N THR A 18 -10.35 23.12 -2.52
CA THR A 18 -9.58 22.31 -3.48
C THR A 18 -8.14 22.81 -3.64
N GLN A 19 -7.92 24.14 -3.70
CA GLN A 19 -6.57 24.70 -3.72
C GLN A 19 -5.79 24.42 -2.43
N ALA A 20 -6.45 24.44 -1.26
CA ALA A 20 -5.83 24.08 0.00
C ALA A 20 -5.39 22.61 0.01
N THR A 21 -6.24 21.69 -0.44
CA THR A 21 -5.93 20.27 -0.56
C THR A 21 -4.75 20.01 -1.50
N VAL A 22 -4.71 20.67 -2.66
CA VAL A 22 -3.60 20.55 -3.63
C VAL A 22 -2.27 21.03 -3.04
N ARG A 23 -2.28 22.14 -2.29
CA ARG A 23 -1.10 22.66 -1.60
C ARG A 23 -0.61 21.69 -0.52
N GLN A 24 -1.54 21.15 0.27
CA GLN A 24 -1.23 20.16 1.30
C GLN A 24 -0.63 18.87 0.72
N LEU A 25 -1.20 18.35 -0.37
CA LEU A 25 -0.70 17.16 -1.05
C LEU A 25 0.70 17.37 -1.63
N SER A 26 0.92 18.52 -2.26
CA SER A 26 2.24 18.89 -2.81
C SER A 26 3.31 18.98 -1.71
N GLN A 27 2.91 19.49 -0.54
CA GLN A 27 3.79 19.60 0.62
C GLN A 27 4.09 18.23 1.26
N GLN A 28 3.11 17.33 1.31
CA GLN A 28 3.30 15.96 1.79
C GLN A 28 4.19 15.14 0.86
N MET A 29 3.99 15.22 -0.45
CA MET A 29 4.86 14.54 -1.42
C MET A 29 6.31 15.01 -1.30
N ARG A 30 6.53 16.33 -1.16
CA ARG A 30 7.88 16.87 -0.98
C ARG A 30 8.53 16.33 0.29
N ARG A 31 7.81 16.37 1.41
CA ARG A 31 8.31 15.85 2.69
C ARG A 31 8.66 14.37 2.61
N LEU A 32 7.80 13.55 1.99
CA LEU A 32 8.05 12.12 1.83
C LEU A 32 9.26 11.84 0.92
N LEU A 33 9.42 12.62 -0.16
CA LEU A 33 10.56 12.49 -1.06
C LEU A 33 11.86 12.89 -0.35
N ASP A 34 11.83 14.00 0.40
CA ASP A 34 12.96 14.47 1.19
C ASP A 34 13.34 13.46 2.28
N ASP A 35 12.34 12.88 2.97
CA ASP A 35 12.55 11.85 3.99
C ASP A 35 13.15 10.57 3.38
N LYS A 36 12.68 10.14 2.21
CA LYS A 36 13.22 8.98 1.49
C LYS A 36 14.67 9.21 1.05
N VAL A 37 14.96 10.36 0.44
CA VAL A 37 16.32 10.72 0.01
C VAL A 37 17.25 10.80 1.22
N PHE A 38 16.78 11.32 2.35
CA PHE A 38 17.55 11.36 3.59
C PHE A 38 17.88 9.97 4.12
N LEU A 39 16.91 9.05 4.17
CA LEU A 39 17.13 7.67 4.61
C LEU A 39 18.03 6.88 3.65
N GLU A 40 17.87 7.08 2.35
CA GLU A 40 18.73 6.45 1.34
C GLU A 40 20.17 6.92 1.47
N ASN A 41 20.40 8.24 1.59
CA ASN A 41 21.74 8.79 1.82
C ASN A 41 22.35 8.27 3.13
N LYS A 42 21.55 8.15 4.20
CA LYS A 42 22.01 7.56 5.47
C LYS A 42 22.44 6.11 5.27
N ARG A 43 21.66 5.31 4.54
CA ARG A 43 21.97 3.91 4.23
C ARG A 43 23.24 3.77 3.38
N ILE A 44 23.41 4.62 2.36
CA ILE A 44 24.63 4.66 1.54
C ILE A 44 25.86 4.92 2.44
N MET A 45 25.78 5.92 3.32
CA MET A 45 26.88 6.23 4.24
C MET A 45 27.18 5.10 5.22
N GLN A 46 26.15 4.39 5.70
CA GLN A 46 26.33 3.20 6.55
C GLN A 46 27.03 2.07 5.80
N LEU A 47 26.62 1.79 4.56
CA LEU A 47 27.24 0.79 3.70
C LEU A 47 28.72 1.12 3.44
N ILE A 48 29.04 2.36 3.09
CA ILE A 48 30.42 2.82 2.89
C ILE A 48 31.26 2.57 4.14
N ARG A 49 30.78 2.99 5.33
CA ARG A 49 31.51 2.78 6.59
C ARG A 49 31.71 1.31 6.93
N SER A 50 30.72 0.46 6.63
CA SER A 50 30.83 -0.98 6.85
C SER A 50 31.89 -1.62 5.94
N ILE A 51 31.94 -1.19 4.68
CA ILE A 51 32.94 -1.64 3.70
C ILE A 51 34.34 -1.15 4.12
N GLU A 52 34.49 0.11 4.49
CA GLU A 52 35.77 0.66 4.99
C GLU A 52 36.26 -0.10 6.23
N SER A 53 35.35 -0.39 7.17
CA SER A 53 35.70 -1.13 8.38
C SER A 53 36.13 -2.57 8.06
N GLY A 54 35.44 -3.24 7.13
CA GLY A 54 35.82 -4.57 6.63
C GLY A 54 37.17 -4.57 5.89
N ALA A 55 37.41 -3.55 5.07
CA ALA A 55 38.68 -3.38 4.37
C ALA A 55 39.85 -3.14 5.34
N LEU A 56 39.67 -2.29 6.35
CA LEU A 56 40.67 -2.04 7.39
C LEU A 56 40.94 -3.29 8.24
N GLY A 57 39.91 -4.09 8.55
CA GLY A 57 40.07 -5.35 9.28
C GLY A 57 40.90 -6.40 8.53
N THR A 58 40.93 -6.30 7.20
CA THR A 58 41.65 -7.23 6.32
C THR A 58 43.11 -6.78 6.06
N ARG A 59 43.52 -5.62 6.56
CA ARG A 59 44.84 -5.01 6.29
C ARG A 59 46.03 -5.85 6.79
N GLU A 60 45.89 -6.48 7.95
CA GLU A 60 46.98 -7.24 8.59
C GLU A 60 47.16 -8.65 8.01
N ALA A 61 46.13 -9.18 7.35
CA ALA A 61 46.14 -10.48 6.69
C ALA A 61 45.49 -10.38 5.30
N PRO A 62 46.19 -9.77 4.32
CA PRO A 62 45.64 -9.58 2.99
C PRO A 62 45.36 -10.96 2.35
N PRO A 63 44.15 -11.17 1.84
CA PRO A 63 43.74 -12.41 1.19
C PRO A 63 44.55 -12.60 -0.09
N SER A 64 44.95 -13.84 -0.33
CA SER A 64 45.70 -14.22 -1.53
C SER A 64 44.75 -14.68 -2.63
N GLY A 65 44.97 -14.23 -3.87
CA GLY A 65 44.13 -14.56 -5.03
C GLY A 65 42.96 -13.58 -5.25
N ALA A 66 41.91 -14.03 -5.95
CA ALA A 66 40.70 -13.26 -6.14
C ALA A 66 39.95 -13.12 -4.81
N PHE A 67 39.89 -11.91 -4.27
CA PHE A 67 39.30 -11.62 -2.97
C PHE A 67 37.80 -11.29 -3.05
N MET A 68 37.40 -10.61 -4.11
CA MET A 68 36.02 -10.19 -4.34
C MET A 68 35.79 -10.16 -5.84
N GLU A 69 34.67 -10.70 -6.27
CA GLU A 69 34.18 -10.59 -7.64
C GLU A 69 33.03 -9.57 -7.65
N ILE A 70 33.02 -8.72 -8.68
CA ILE A 70 31.93 -7.78 -8.94
C ILE A 70 31.39 -8.17 -10.30
N ASP A 71 30.08 -8.37 -10.37
CA ASP A 71 29.41 -8.66 -11.63
C ASP A 71 29.69 -7.54 -12.62
N ALA A 72 30.16 -7.91 -13.81
CA ALA A 72 30.26 -6.97 -14.90
C ALA A 72 28.86 -6.46 -15.27
N PRO A 73 28.73 -5.20 -15.74
CA PRO A 73 27.47 -4.72 -16.28
C PRO A 73 27.06 -5.61 -17.45
N THR A 74 26.03 -6.42 -17.22
CA THR A 74 25.45 -7.34 -18.21
C THR A 74 24.06 -6.86 -18.60
N VAL A 75 23.68 -7.14 -19.84
CA VAL A 75 22.30 -6.97 -20.27
C VAL A 75 21.62 -8.31 -20.06
N ASP A 76 20.55 -8.31 -19.28
CA ASP A 76 19.76 -9.52 -19.05
C ASP A 76 19.03 -9.87 -20.35
N VAL A 77 19.46 -10.94 -21.01
CA VAL A 77 18.89 -11.39 -22.28
C VAL A 77 17.73 -12.34 -21.98
N VAL A 78 16.52 -11.77 -21.91
CA VAL A 78 15.32 -12.54 -21.61
C VAL A 78 14.60 -12.95 -22.90
N LEU A 79 14.51 -14.25 -23.19
CA LEU A 79 13.74 -14.76 -24.32
C LEU A 79 12.23 -14.62 -24.06
N PRO A 80 11.41 -14.30 -25.08
CA PRO A 80 9.96 -14.16 -24.92
C PRO A 80 9.23 -15.38 -24.33
N PHE A 81 9.82 -16.58 -24.45
CA PHE A 81 9.24 -17.85 -24.00
C PHE A 81 9.94 -18.47 -22.79
N GLU A 82 10.93 -17.80 -22.19
CA GLU A 82 11.61 -18.33 -20.99
C GLU A 82 10.93 -17.91 -19.69
N ARG A 83 9.95 -17.01 -19.76
CA ARG A 83 9.13 -16.70 -18.60
C ARG A 83 8.33 -17.95 -18.25
N PRO A 84 8.58 -18.59 -17.08
CA PRO A 84 7.72 -19.65 -16.63
C PRO A 84 6.29 -19.12 -16.56
N LEU A 85 5.32 -19.99 -16.84
CA LEU A 85 3.93 -19.69 -16.51
C LEU A 85 3.87 -19.28 -15.03
N TYR A 86 3.00 -18.31 -14.74
CA TYR A 86 2.81 -17.79 -13.38
C TYR A 86 2.85 -18.92 -12.34
N GLU A 87 3.86 -18.88 -11.46
CA GLU A 87 4.00 -19.83 -10.36
C GLU A 87 3.68 -19.10 -9.06
N PRO A 88 2.56 -19.44 -8.38
CA PRO A 88 2.19 -18.79 -7.13
C PRO A 88 3.27 -19.06 -6.06
N SER A 89 3.68 -18.00 -5.35
CA SER A 89 4.72 -18.08 -4.32
C SER A 89 4.35 -19.06 -3.20
N ARG A 90 5.33 -19.87 -2.78
CA ARG A 90 5.14 -20.90 -1.75
C ARG A 90 4.86 -20.25 -0.41
N LYS A 91 3.70 -20.55 0.20
CA LYS A 91 3.35 -20.10 1.56
C LYS A 91 4.41 -20.57 2.56
N MET A 92 5.15 -19.65 3.15
CA MET A 92 5.94 -19.93 4.35
C MET A 92 5.02 -19.83 5.56
N LEU A 93 5.03 -20.86 6.40
CA LEU A 93 4.37 -20.83 7.70
C LEU A 93 5.17 -19.87 8.59
N VAL A 94 4.60 -18.70 8.90
CA VAL A 94 5.16 -17.77 9.87
C VAL A 94 4.89 -18.32 11.26
N ASN A 95 5.92 -18.39 12.11
CA ASN A 95 5.81 -18.81 13.49
C ASN A 95 5.08 -17.71 14.30
N ASP A 96 4.00 -18.05 15.01
CA ASP A 96 3.11 -17.11 15.72
C ASP A 96 3.68 -16.63 17.08
N ALA A 97 5.00 -16.75 17.26
CA ALA A 97 5.69 -16.28 18.45
C ALA A 97 5.90 -14.76 18.34
N VAL A 98 5.17 -13.99 19.14
CA VAL A 98 5.36 -12.55 19.27
C VAL A 98 6.63 -12.32 20.11
N GLU A 99 7.78 -12.24 19.44
CA GLU A 99 8.99 -11.68 20.05
C GLU A 99 8.93 -10.16 19.93
N THR A 100 9.00 -9.46 21.08
CA THR A 100 9.18 -8.01 21.10
C THR A 100 10.54 -7.68 20.51
N ALA A 101 10.56 -7.42 19.20
CA ALA A 101 11.73 -6.86 18.54
C ALA A 101 11.94 -5.42 19.00
N ASP A 102 13.21 -5.08 19.26
CA ASP A 102 13.64 -3.69 19.38
C ASP A 102 13.34 -2.98 18.04
N ASP A 103 12.95 -1.71 18.10
CA ASP A 103 12.28 -0.91 17.06
C ASP A 103 13.18 -0.61 15.85
N ALA A 104 13.68 -1.66 15.21
CA ALA A 104 14.55 -1.62 14.05
C ALA A 104 13.70 -1.70 12.79
N ASP A 105 13.11 -0.58 12.39
CA ASP A 105 12.62 -0.22 11.04
C ASP A 105 12.37 -1.43 10.12
N VAL A 106 11.48 -2.33 10.55
CA VAL A 106 11.14 -3.53 9.79
C VAL A 106 10.23 -3.07 8.67
N ASP A 107 10.66 -3.27 7.43
CA ASP A 107 9.87 -2.94 6.25
C ASP A 107 8.62 -3.84 6.20
N ALA A 108 7.54 -3.36 6.84
CA ALA A 108 6.25 -4.05 6.90
C ALA A 108 5.68 -4.30 5.50
N SER A 109 6.14 -3.59 4.46
CA SER A 109 5.73 -3.81 3.08
C SER A 109 6.05 -5.22 2.57
N ALA A 110 7.08 -5.90 3.11
CA ALA A 110 7.45 -7.26 2.76
C ALA A 110 6.42 -8.32 3.22
N LEU A 111 5.67 -8.05 4.30
CA LEU A 111 4.56 -8.92 4.76
C LEU A 111 3.33 -8.77 3.84
N PHE A 112 3.15 -7.60 3.23
CA PHE A 112 2.00 -7.31 2.38
C PHE A 112 2.21 -7.69 0.90
N GLY A 113 3.48 -7.80 0.44
CA GLY A 113 3.81 -8.24 -0.92
C GLY A 113 3.47 -9.70 -1.25
N GLN A 114 3.02 -10.50 -0.28
CA GLN A 114 2.68 -11.91 -0.47
C GLN A 114 1.26 -12.14 -1.05
N PHE A 115 0.38 -11.14 -0.99
CA PHE A 115 -1.01 -11.25 -1.44
C PHE A 115 -1.26 -10.37 -2.66
N PHE A 116 -1.47 -11.00 -3.82
CA PHE A 116 -1.87 -10.29 -5.03
C PHE A 116 -3.38 -10.00 -4.99
N VAL A 117 -3.72 -8.74 -4.70
CA VAL A 117 -5.12 -8.28 -4.72
C VAL A 117 -5.44 -7.68 -6.09
N ASP A 118 -6.41 -8.26 -6.78
CA ASP A 118 -6.96 -7.74 -8.03
C ASP A 118 -7.84 -6.51 -7.74
N LYS A 119 -7.27 -5.32 -7.92
CA LYS A 119 -7.96 -4.04 -7.71
C LYS A 119 -9.12 -3.82 -8.68
N GLU A 120 -9.01 -4.29 -9.92
CA GLU A 120 -10.06 -4.11 -10.92
C GLU A 120 -11.31 -4.91 -10.52
N ARG A 121 -11.12 -6.13 -10.01
CA ARG A 121 -12.21 -6.92 -9.44
C ARG A 121 -12.87 -6.23 -8.24
N LEU A 122 -12.09 -5.67 -7.31
CA LEU A 122 -12.65 -4.97 -6.14
C LEU A 122 -13.48 -3.75 -6.56
N GLN A 123 -13.01 -3.00 -7.56
CA GLN A 123 -13.74 -1.87 -8.11
C GLN A 123 -15.01 -2.30 -8.85
N ALA A 124 -14.95 -3.41 -9.60
CA ALA A 124 -16.13 -3.99 -10.25
C ALA A 124 -17.21 -4.41 -9.23
N ASN A 125 -16.82 -5.00 -8.11
CA ASN A 125 -17.76 -5.36 -7.03
C ASN A 125 -18.49 -4.13 -6.47
N ILE A 126 -17.75 -3.03 -6.26
CA ILE A 126 -18.36 -1.77 -5.78
C ILE A 126 -19.31 -1.21 -6.85
N ASN A 127 -18.87 -1.16 -8.11
CA ASN A 127 -19.70 -0.65 -9.21
C ASN A 127 -20.98 -1.47 -9.40
N ALA A 128 -20.94 -2.78 -9.19
CA ALA A 128 -22.11 -3.64 -9.28
C ALA A 128 -23.18 -3.26 -8.25
N ILE A 129 -22.78 -2.92 -7.02
CA ILE A 129 -23.71 -2.49 -5.96
C ILE A 129 -24.18 -1.06 -6.21
N LEU A 130 -23.28 -0.17 -6.63
CA LEU A 130 -23.63 1.20 -7.01
C LEU A 130 -24.47 1.30 -8.29
N ALA A 131 -24.70 0.17 -9.00
CA ALA A 131 -25.67 0.12 -10.09
C ALA A 131 -27.11 0.19 -9.56
N GLU A 132 -27.37 -0.44 -8.41
CA GLU A 132 -28.70 -0.52 -7.78
C GLU A 132 -28.90 0.50 -6.66
N ALA A 133 -27.82 0.96 -6.01
CA ALA A 133 -27.86 1.95 -4.93
C ALA A 133 -27.06 3.23 -5.28
N GLU A 134 -27.46 4.37 -4.72
CA GLU A 134 -26.71 5.64 -4.88
C GLU A 134 -25.40 5.66 -4.08
N GLN A 135 -25.40 4.95 -2.94
CA GLN A 135 -24.26 4.81 -2.04
C GLN A 135 -24.25 3.40 -1.44
N ALA A 136 -23.06 2.90 -1.11
CA ALA A 136 -22.89 1.61 -0.44
C ALA A 136 -21.73 1.67 0.55
N THR A 137 -21.90 1.05 1.71
CA THR A 137 -20.81 0.90 2.69
C THR A 137 -19.94 -0.30 2.34
N LEU A 138 -18.66 -0.29 2.77
CA LEU A 138 -17.81 -1.46 2.57
C LEU A 138 -18.39 -2.73 3.24
N ALA A 139 -19.06 -2.60 4.39
CA ALA A 139 -19.76 -3.72 5.01
C ALA A 139 -20.81 -4.35 4.08
N GLU A 140 -21.63 -3.53 3.41
CA GLU A 140 -22.60 -4.00 2.41
C GLU A 140 -21.91 -4.64 1.20
N VAL A 141 -20.80 -4.05 0.74
CA VAL A 141 -19.99 -4.63 -0.34
C VAL A 141 -19.46 -6.00 0.03
N THR A 142 -18.93 -6.16 1.24
CA THR A 142 -18.40 -7.45 1.72
C THR A 142 -19.48 -8.46 2.08
N ALA A 143 -20.72 -8.03 2.30
CA ALA A 143 -21.84 -8.92 2.53
C ALA A 143 -22.27 -9.61 1.22
N GLU A 144 -22.31 -8.86 0.12
CA GLU A 144 -22.69 -9.39 -1.19
C GLU A 144 -21.50 -10.07 -1.91
N TYR A 145 -20.29 -9.53 -1.73
CA TYR A 145 -19.04 -10.05 -2.27
C TYR A 145 -18.07 -10.36 -1.12
N PRO A 146 -18.14 -11.57 -0.52
CA PRO A 146 -17.30 -11.97 0.60
C PRO A 146 -15.81 -11.85 0.29
N LEU A 147 -15.04 -11.44 1.31
CA LEU A 147 -13.61 -11.24 1.19
C LEU A 147 -12.89 -12.58 0.96
N SER A 148 -12.18 -12.70 -0.17
CA SER A 148 -11.52 -13.95 -0.57
C SER A 148 -10.08 -14.04 -0.06
N GLN A 149 -9.41 -12.89 0.05
CA GLN A 149 -8.05 -12.77 0.58
C GLN A 149 -7.99 -12.07 1.95
N GLY A 150 -9.16 -11.90 2.60
CA GLY A 150 -9.27 -11.36 3.94
C GLY A 150 -8.73 -9.93 4.08
N LEU A 151 -7.86 -9.71 5.07
CA LEU A 151 -7.33 -8.38 5.41
C LEU A 151 -6.64 -7.68 4.22
N ALA A 152 -6.01 -8.43 3.31
CA ALA A 152 -5.37 -7.84 2.14
C ALA A 152 -6.37 -7.08 1.26
N GLU A 153 -7.58 -7.62 1.08
CA GLU A 153 -8.66 -6.95 0.36
C GLU A 153 -9.22 -5.77 1.15
N VAL A 154 -9.32 -5.87 2.48
CA VAL A 154 -9.77 -4.74 3.32
C VAL A 154 -8.83 -3.53 3.17
N VAL A 155 -7.51 -3.77 3.21
CA VAL A 155 -6.52 -2.70 2.98
C VAL A 155 -6.58 -2.18 1.56
N ALA A 156 -6.82 -3.04 0.57
CA ALA A 156 -6.99 -2.62 -0.82
C ALA A 156 -8.24 -1.76 -1.01
N TYR A 157 -9.36 -2.09 -0.36
CA TYR A 157 -10.57 -1.25 -0.33
C TYR A 157 -10.33 0.08 0.36
N TYR A 158 -9.59 0.09 1.47
CA TYR A 158 -9.19 1.32 2.15
C TYR A 158 -8.37 2.21 1.22
N ARG A 159 -7.37 1.63 0.53
CA ARG A 159 -6.54 2.34 -0.42
C ARG A 159 -7.35 2.88 -1.60
N LEU A 160 -8.26 2.08 -2.14
CA LEU A 160 -9.16 2.50 -3.22
C LEU A 160 -10.04 3.68 -2.77
N ALA A 161 -10.55 3.65 -1.53
CA ALA A 161 -11.32 4.74 -0.98
C ALA A 161 -10.49 6.03 -0.80
N THR A 162 -9.22 5.92 -0.41
CA THR A 162 -8.34 7.09 -0.29
C THR A 162 -7.85 7.65 -1.63
N GLU A 163 -7.75 6.81 -2.66
CA GLU A 163 -7.30 7.20 -4.01
C GLU A 163 -8.44 7.74 -4.88
N SER A 164 -9.71 7.58 -4.46
CA SER A 164 -10.90 7.85 -5.27
C SER A 164 -11.72 9.03 -4.75
N ASP A 165 -12.13 9.94 -5.64
CA ASP A 165 -13.00 11.09 -5.29
C ASP A 165 -14.46 10.69 -5.00
N TRP A 166 -14.83 9.45 -5.33
CA TRP A 166 -16.17 8.91 -5.17
C TRP A 166 -16.34 8.08 -3.87
N ALA A 167 -15.38 8.16 -2.96
CA ALA A 167 -15.41 7.45 -1.68
C ALA A 167 -15.13 8.40 -0.50
N THR A 168 -15.81 8.15 0.62
CA THR A 168 -15.68 8.93 1.85
C THR A 168 -15.43 8.00 3.03
N ILE A 169 -14.46 8.34 3.87
CA ILE A 169 -14.17 7.64 5.12
C ILE A 169 -14.77 8.46 6.26
N ASN A 170 -15.68 7.86 7.02
CA ASN A 170 -16.30 8.48 8.18
C ASN A 170 -15.64 7.94 9.47
N PRO A 171 -14.81 8.74 10.15
CA PRO A 171 -14.10 8.31 11.36
C PRO A 171 -15.01 8.23 12.59
N GLU A 172 -16.20 8.84 12.57
CA GLU A 172 -17.13 8.83 13.71
C GLU A 172 -17.90 7.52 13.82
N HIS A 173 -17.95 6.74 12.74
CA HIS A 173 -18.66 5.47 12.68
C HIS A 173 -17.69 4.33 12.35
N SER A 174 -17.85 3.21 13.04
CA SER A 174 -17.08 1.99 12.74
C SER A 174 -17.97 0.93 12.10
N GLN A 175 -17.39 0.16 11.20
CA GLN A 175 -18.00 -1.01 10.59
C GLN A 175 -17.20 -2.26 10.93
N ARG A 176 -17.89 -3.40 11.04
CA ARG A 176 -17.28 -4.70 11.31
C ARG A 176 -17.32 -5.55 10.05
N LEU A 177 -16.16 -6.06 9.67
CA LEU A 177 -15.99 -6.95 8.53
C LEU A 177 -15.58 -8.31 9.05
N SER A 178 -16.16 -9.37 8.49
CA SER A 178 -15.78 -10.75 8.80
C SER A 178 -15.42 -11.49 7.52
N TRP A 179 -14.43 -12.38 7.61
CA TRP A 179 -14.03 -13.24 6.50
C TRP A 179 -13.58 -14.59 7.01
N GLN A 180 -13.70 -15.60 6.14
CA GLN A 180 -13.25 -16.95 6.43
C GLN A 180 -11.87 -17.19 5.83
N LEU A 181 -10.96 -17.74 6.61
CA LEU A 181 -9.68 -18.22 6.12
C LEU A 181 -9.83 -19.62 5.49
N PRO A 182 -8.86 -20.05 4.65
CA PRO A 182 -8.87 -21.38 4.06
C PRO A 182 -8.87 -22.54 5.07
N ASP A 183 -8.49 -22.28 6.33
CA ASP A 183 -8.54 -23.24 7.44
C ASP A 183 -9.93 -23.32 8.11
N GLY A 184 -10.90 -22.55 7.63
CA GLY A 184 -12.27 -22.48 8.16
C GLY A 184 -12.42 -21.57 9.38
N SER A 185 -11.35 -20.93 9.85
CA SER A 185 -11.45 -19.94 10.93
C SER A 185 -12.07 -18.64 10.43
N ILE A 186 -12.96 -18.06 11.24
CA ILE A 186 -13.54 -16.75 10.98
C ILE A 186 -12.65 -15.72 11.65
N ARG A 187 -12.22 -14.71 10.88
CA ARG A 187 -11.59 -13.51 11.44
C ARG A 187 -12.49 -12.31 11.24
N GLU A 188 -12.39 -11.38 12.19
CA GLU A 188 -13.13 -10.14 12.20
C GLU A 188 -12.18 -8.96 12.33
N ALA A 189 -12.51 -7.86 11.67
CA ALA A 189 -11.86 -6.57 11.85
C ALA A 189 -12.91 -5.48 12.08
N THR A 190 -12.58 -4.53 12.94
CA THR A 190 -13.36 -3.30 13.12
C THR A 190 -12.54 -2.15 12.55
N ILE A 191 -13.11 -1.44 11.59
CA ILE A 191 -12.47 -0.32 10.89
C ILE A 191 -13.43 0.87 10.81
N GLU A 192 -12.91 2.04 10.46
CA GLU A 192 -13.73 3.21 10.14
C GLU A 192 -14.70 2.90 8.98
N GLN A 193 -15.85 3.54 9.00
CA GLN A 193 -16.89 3.33 7.99
C GLN A 193 -16.43 3.94 6.67
N ILE A 194 -16.36 3.10 5.64
CA ILE A 194 -16.04 3.50 4.27
C ILE A 194 -17.33 3.49 3.48
N ILE A 195 -17.64 4.61 2.86
CA ILE A 195 -18.83 4.83 2.04
C ILE A 195 -18.39 5.10 0.62
N PHE A 196 -18.89 4.31 -0.32
CA PHE A 196 -18.70 4.50 -1.75
C PHE A 196 -19.96 5.16 -2.33
N GLY A 197 -19.77 6.16 -3.18
CA GLY A 197 -20.83 6.81 -3.94
C GLY A 197 -20.59 6.68 -5.44
N ARG A 198 -21.62 6.90 -6.25
CA ARG A 198 -21.45 6.92 -7.71
C ARG A 198 -20.58 8.12 -8.12
N PRO A 199 -19.55 7.94 -8.96
CA PRO A 199 -18.82 9.07 -9.53
C PRO A 199 -19.80 9.95 -10.32
N ALA A 200 -19.77 11.25 -10.03
CA ALA A 200 -20.59 12.25 -10.72
C ALA A 200 -20.12 12.49 -12.17
#